data_AF-A0A2H6HF16-F1
#
_entry.id   AF-A0A2H6HF16-F1
#
_cell.length_a   1.000
_cell.length_b   1.000
_cell.length_c   1.000
_cell.angle_alpha   90.00
_cell.angle_beta   90.00
_cell.angle_gamma   90.00
#
_symmetry.space_group_name_H-M   'P 1'
#
loop_
_entity.id
_entity.type
_entity.pdbx_description
1 polymer ?
#
loop_
_entity_poly.entity_id
_entity_poly.type
_entity_poly.pdbx_seq_one_letter_code
_entity_poly.pdbx_strand_id
1 'polypeptide(L)'
;MGHYLGLAHFGNEAAATSSIRCFGTASMHSYLSRNEPWRSLFTRNHMAFNILVPGVEILVDETLAVTAHLVPHRPDFSDTVGYVVRNLMTDDSILYLPDIDTWGRWDDARRIVDPTTFAFLDASFSSVEELPGRAMSEFPHPLVSETVAQFSTSPSQIVLTHINHSNALGRLGAEATEMANEAGFLIAADGDTYEF
;
A
#
# COMPACT_ATOMS: atom_id res chain seq x y z
N MET A 1 -12.22 0.96 2.74
CA MET A 1 -12.18 1.62 4.07
C MET A 1 -10.93 2.48 4.10
N GLY A 2 -10.99 3.72 4.60
CA GLY A 2 -9.94 4.71 4.37
C GLY A 2 -8.65 4.50 5.18
N HIS A 3 -7.50 4.51 4.50
CA HIS A 3 -6.13 4.45 5.08
C HIS A 3 -5.70 5.71 5.85
N TYR A 4 -6.65 6.56 6.26
CA TYR A 4 -6.40 7.85 6.90
C TYR A 4 -7.27 8.10 8.14
N LEU A 5 -8.27 7.25 8.41
CA LEU A 5 -9.15 7.43 9.58
C LEU A 5 -8.37 7.42 10.89
N GLY A 6 -7.33 6.57 10.99
CA GLY A 6 -6.47 6.47 12.16
C GLY A 6 -5.76 7.78 12.53
N LEU A 7 -5.57 8.71 11.58
CA LEU A 7 -4.94 10.00 11.83
C LEU A 7 -5.71 10.84 12.87
N ALA A 8 -7.02 10.66 12.99
CA ALA A 8 -7.84 11.38 13.96
C ALA A 8 -7.38 11.16 15.42
N HIS A 9 -6.69 10.05 15.71
CA HIS A 9 -6.17 9.75 17.04
C HIS A 9 -4.96 10.59 17.46
N PHE A 10 -4.40 11.41 16.56
CA PHE A 10 -3.27 12.30 16.88
C PHE A 10 -3.71 13.66 17.46
N GLY A 11 -5.01 13.96 17.49
CA GLY A 11 -5.56 15.21 18.01
C GLY A 11 -5.55 15.32 19.54
N ASN A 12 -5.89 16.51 20.05
CA ASN A 12 -5.95 16.86 21.47
C ASN A 12 -6.75 15.88 22.34
N GLU A 13 -7.86 15.37 21.82
CA GLU A 13 -8.78 14.51 22.56
C GLU A 13 -8.28 13.05 22.65
N ALA A 14 -7.11 12.76 22.07
CA ALA A 14 -6.46 11.46 22.08
C ALA A 14 -4.96 11.60 22.41
N ALA A 15 -4.06 11.38 21.46
CA ALA A 15 -2.62 11.38 21.73
C ALA A 15 -2.01 12.77 21.92
N ALA A 16 -2.72 13.84 21.53
CA ALA A 16 -2.30 15.25 21.66
C ALA A 16 -0.85 15.48 21.20
N THR A 17 -0.52 15.01 20.01
CA THR A 17 0.87 14.97 19.54
C THR A 17 1.39 16.36 19.18
N SER A 18 2.70 16.49 18.98
CA SER A 18 3.33 17.76 18.62
C SER A 18 4.19 17.57 17.38
N SER A 19 3.73 18.13 16.25
CA SER A 19 4.47 18.20 14.99
C SER A 19 5.03 16.87 14.46
N ILE A 20 4.24 15.79 14.55
CA ILE A 20 4.63 14.52 13.92
C ILE A 20 4.71 14.72 12.40
N ARG A 21 5.79 14.21 11.78
CA ARG A 21 5.94 14.25 10.33
C ARG A 21 4.91 13.35 9.68
N CYS A 22 4.11 13.91 8.79
CA CYS A 22 3.17 13.21 7.94
C CYS A 22 3.67 13.33 6.50
N PHE A 23 3.63 12.24 5.73
CA PHE A 23 4.06 12.21 4.34
C PHE A 23 2.91 11.76 3.45
N GLY A 24 2.77 12.37 2.28
CA GLY A 24 1.77 11.99 1.29
C GLY A 24 1.75 12.93 0.11
N THR A 25 0.94 12.63 -0.89
CA THR A 25 0.83 13.46 -2.10
C THR A 25 0.16 14.81 -1.83
N ALA A 26 0.31 15.75 -2.76
CA ALA A 26 -0.41 17.02 -2.70
C ALA A 26 -1.94 16.83 -2.74
N SER A 27 -2.44 15.81 -3.46
CA SER A 27 -3.87 15.50 -3.51
C SER A 27 -4.38 15.04 -2.15
N MET A 28 -3.67 14.12 -1.48
CA MET A 28 -4.02 13.68 -0.13
C MET A 28 -3.98 14.83 0.87
N HIS A 29 -2.94 15.67 0.84
CA HIS A 29 -2.86 16.86 1.69
C HIS A 29 -4.09 17.76 1.50
N SER A 30 -4.44 18.07 0.24
CA SER A 30 -5.60 18.91 -0.07
C SER A 30 -6.90 18.33 0.46
N TYR A 31 -7.08 17.00 0.43
CA TYR A 31 -8.24 16.34 1.01
C TYR A 31 -8.24 16.50 2.54
N LEU A 32 -7.16 16.13 3.22
CA LEU A 32 -7.10 16.16 4.69
C LEU A 32 -7.21 17.59 5.24
N SER A 33 -6.58 18.59 4.61
CA SER A 33 -6.64 19.98 5.06
C SER A 33 -8.00 20.66 4.89
N ARG A 34 -8.93 20.05 4.13
CA ARG A 34 -10.28 20.60 3.88
C ARG A 34 -11.37 19.90 4.68
N ASN A 35 -11.06 18.77 5.31
CA ASN A 35 -12.04 17.93 5.98
C ASN A 35 -11.67 17.76 7.47
N GLU A 36 -12.64 18.03 8.34
CA GLU A 36 -12.51 17.65 9.76
C GLU A 36 -12.73 16.14 9.92
N PRO A 37 -12.10 15.50 10.91
CA PRO A 37 -11.27 16.09 11.97
C PRO A 37 -9.80 16.34 11.57
N TRP A 38 -9.36 15.90 10.38
CA TRP A 38 -7.94 15.92 10.01
C TRP A 38 -7.38 17.31 9.80
N ARG A 39 -8.19 18.25 9.29
CA ARG A 39 -7.81 19.65 9.17
C ARG A 39 -7.29 20.20 10.51
N SER A 40 -7.93 19.85 11.62
CA SER A 40 -7.51 20.29 12.95
C SER A 40 -6.07 19.87 13.28
N LEU A 41 -5.61 18.70 12.82
CA LEU A 41 -4.26 18.17 13.07
C LEU A 41 -3.17 19.10 12.53
N PHE A 42 -3.41 19.72 11.37
CA PHE A 42 -2.47 20.67 10.77
C PHE A 42 -2.63 22.06 11.38
N THR A 43 -3.86 22.57 11.51
CA THR A 43 -4.09 23.92 12.03
C THR A 43 -3.68 24.10 13.50
N ARG A 44 -3.66 23.00 14.27
CA ARG A 44 -3.22 22.96 15.67
C ARG A 44 -1.79 22.40 15.85
N ASN A 45 -1.07 22.19 14.75
CA ASN A 45 0.32 21.75 14.75
C ASN A 45 0.58 20.38 15.42
N HIS A 46 -0.42 19.49 15.41
CA HIS A 46 -0.24 18.08 15.79
C HIS A 46 0.59 17.33 14.75
N MET A 47 0.45 17.69 13.47
CA MET A 47 1.20 17.10 12.37
C MET A 47 1.77 18.17 11.44
N ALA A 48 2.97 17.90 10.92
CA ALA A 48 3.61 18.67 9.86
C ALA A 48 3.60 17.83 8.57
N PHE A 49 2.88 18.30 7.55
CA PHE A 49 2.73 17.57 6.30
C PHE A 49 3.90 17.84 5.34
N ASN A 50 4.47 16.78 4.78
CA ASN A 50 5.56 16.80 3.83
C ASN A 50 5.04 16.23 2.51
N ILE A 51 5.02 17.06 1.47
CA ILE A 51 4.47 16.67 0.17
C ILE A 51 5.48 15.77 -0.56
N LEU A 52 4.99 14.59 -0.94
CA LEU A 52 5.65 13.67 -1.86
C LEU A 52 5.20 14.01 -3.29
N VAL A 53 6.15 14.34 -4.15
CA VAL A 53 5.89 14.45 -5.59
C VAL A 53 6.09 13.07 -6.20
N PRO A 54 5.08 12.48 -6.85
CA PRO A 54 5.24 11.14 -7.43
C PRO A 54 6.43 11.06 -8.39
N GLY A 55 7.19 9.97 -8.28
CA GLY A 55 8.42 9.73 -9.04
C GLY A 55 9.65 10.50 -8.56
N VAL A 56 9.53 11.33 -7.52
CA VAL A 56 10.66 12.05 -6.92
C VAL A 56 11.01 11.41 -5.58
N GLU A 57 12.26 10.97 -5.44
CA GLU A 57 12.81 10.48 -4.18
C GLU A 57 13.01 11.64 -3.21
N ILE A 58 12.60 11.46 -1.96
CA ILE A 58 12.92 12.37 -0.87
C ILE A 58 13.61 11.63 0.28
N LEU A 59 14.46 12.35 1.00
CA LEU A 59 15.06 11.84 2.24
C LEU A 59 14.04 11.96 3.37
N VAL A 60 13.75 10.84 4.03
CA VAL A 60 13.06 10.84 5.32
C VAL A 60 14.07 11.22 6.40
N ASP A 61 15.26 10.64 6.38
CA ASP A 61 16.41 11.01 7.22
C ASP A 61 17.72 10.53 6.55
N GLU A 62 18.81 10.47 7.31
CA GLU A 62 20.14 10.05 6.82
C GLU A 62 20.21 8.57 6.44
N THR A 63 19.20 7.77 6.80
CA THR A 63 19.16 6.31 6.61
C THR A 63 18.06 5.86 5.67
N LEU A 64 17.00 6.65 5.50
CA LEU A 64 15.82 6.27 4.74
C LEU A 64 15.44 7.31 3.70
N ALA A 65 15.12 6.83 2.50
CA ALA A 65 14.49 7.59 1.44
C ALA A 65 13.15 6.98 1.04
N VAL A 66 12.23 7.80 0.55
CA VAL A 66 10.92 7.35 0.06
C VAL A 66 10.62 7.95 -1.30
N THR A 67 10.07 7.14 -2.19
CA THR A 67 9.50 7.55 -3.48
C THR A 67 8.06 7.08 -3.58
N ALA A 68 7.13 8.00 -3.88
CA ALA A 68 5.76 7.65 -4.18
C ALA A 68 5.59 7.37 -5.68
N HIS A 69 4.88 6.31 -6.04
CA HIS A 69 4.56 5.97 -7.42
C HIS A 69 3.05 5.97 -7.62
N LEU A 70 2.55 6.76 -8.58
CA LEU A 70 1.15 6.69 -8.97
C LEU A 70 0.82 5.31 -9.51
N VAL A 71 -0.30 4.77 -9.05
CA VAL A 71 -0.83 3.49 -9.51
C VAL A 71 -2.22 3.67 -10.09
N PRO A 72 -2.62 2.83 -11.06
CA PRO A 72 -3.99 2.81 -11.54
C PRO A 72 -4.90 2.42 -10.40
N HIS A 73 -5.68 3.38 -9.95
CA HIS A 73 -6.78 3.13 -9.03
C HIS A 73 -7.89 4.13 -9.35
N ARG A 74 -9.14 3.72 -9.20
CA ARG A 74 -10.26 4.67 -9.27
C ARG A 74 -10.11 5.76 -8.19
N PRO A 75 -10.02 7.05 -8.56
CA PRO A 75 -9.89 8.08 -7.53
C PRO A 75 -11.25 8.30 -6.86
N ASP A 76 -11.35 7.94 -5.58
CA ASP A 76 -12.54 8.27 -4.76
C ASP A 76 -12.45 9.72 -4.23
N PHE A 77 -11.38 10.04 -3.50
CA PHE A 77 -11.18 11.36 -2.86
C PHE A 77 -9.76 11.93 -3.01
N SER A 78 -8.79 11.08 -3.32
CA SER A 78 -7.40 11.43 -3.59
C SER A 78 -6.82 10.48 -4.65
N ASP A 79 -5.58 10.74 -5.06
CA ASP A 79 -4.78 9.76 -5.77
C ASP A 79 -4.48 8.52 -4.90
N THR A 80 -4.07 7.45 -5.57
CA THR A 80 -3.52 6.24 -4.97
C THR A 80 -2.07 6.10 -5.41
N VAL A 81 -1.20 5.75 -4.46
CA VAL A 81 0.22 5.57 -4.70
C VAL A 81 0.74 4.33 -3.97
N GLY A 82 1.70 3.65 -4.59
CA GLY A 82 2.61 2.74 -3.89
C GLY A 82 3.84 3.49 -3.40
N TYR A 83 4.43 3.06 -2.29
CA TYR A 83 5.62 3.69 -1.73
C TYR A 83 6.82 2.74 -1.81
N VAL A 84 7.89 3.17 -2.46
CA VAL A 84 9.19 2.51 -2.34
C VAL A 84 9.97 3.21 -1.23
N VAL A 85 10.33 2.45 -0.19
CA VAL A 85 11.18 2.90 0.92
C VAL A 85 12.55 2.23 0.75
N ARG A 86 13.60 3.05 0.65
CA ARG A 86 14.97 2.57 0.43
C ARG A 86 15.82 2.84 1.66
N ASN A 87 16.55 1.82 2.07
CA ASN A 87 17.60 1.90 3.07
C ASN A 87 18.87 2.43 2.40
N LEU A 88 19.29 3.64 2.75
CA LEU A 88 20.43 4.31 2.14
C LEU A 88 21.79 3.68 2.49
N MET A 89 21.81 2.83 3.52
CA MET A 89 23.03 2.19 4.02
C MET A 89 23.30 0.83 3.38
N THR A 90 22.25 0.07 3.06
CA THR A 90 22.34 -1.26 2.42
C THR A 90 21.96 -1.25 0.94
N ASP A 91 21.24 -0.22 0.51
CA ASP A 91 20.54 -0.11 -0.78
C ASP A 91 19.36 -1.09 -0.95
N ASP A 92 19.01 -1.83 0.11
CA ASP A 92 17.79 -2.64 0.16
C ASP A 92 16.54 -1.75 0.15
N SER A 93 15.44 -2.30 -0.35
CA SER A 93 14.19 -1.53 -0.46
C SER A 93 12.93 -2.37 -0.31
N ILE A 94 11.88 -1.71 0.16
CA ILE A 94 10.53 -2.24 0.26
C ILE A 94 9.60 -1.43 -0.63
N LEU A 95 8.82 -2.11 -1.47
CA LEU A 95 7.60 -1.55 -2.05
C LEU A 95 6.41 -1.90 -1.16
N TYR A 96 5.63 -0.89 -0.76
CA TYR A 96 4.32 -1.08 -0.16
C TYR A 96 3.23 -0.57 -1.10
N LEU A 97 2.46 -1.50 -1.67
CA LEU A 97 1.36 -1.26 -2.59
C LEU A 97 0.14 -2.12 -2.19
N PRO A 98 -0.63 -1.68 -1.19
CA PRO A 98 -1.77 -2.45 -0.69
C PRO A 98 -3.00 -2.40 -1.60
N ASP A 99 -3.04 -1.48 -2.57
CA ASP A 99 -4.24 -1.22 -3.38
C ASP A 99 -3.88 -0.82 -4.82
N ILE A 100 -4.46 -1.52 -5.80
CA ILE A 100 -4.35 -1.24 -7.24
C ILE A 100 -5.56 -1.83 -7.99
N ASP A 101 -6.04 -1.14 -9.03
CA ASP A 101 -7.17 -1.63 -9.84
C ASP A 101 -6.82 -2.90 -10.63
N THR A 102 -5.67 -2.88 -11.33
CA THR A 102 -5.21 -3.97 -12.20
C THR A 102 -3.78 -3.73 -12.68
N TRP A 103 -3.00 -4.82 -12.81
CA TRP A 103 -1.63 -4.78 -13.33
C TRP A 103 -1.56 -4.36 -14.81
N GLY A 104 -2.56 -4.71 -15.62
CA GLY A 104 -2.55 -4.45 -17.07
C GLY A 104 -2.67 -2.97 -17.46
N ARG A 105 -2.95 -2.08 -16.49
CA ARG A 105 -3.00 -0.62 -16.68
C ARG A 105 -1.77 0.09 -16.10
N TRP A 106 -0.84 -0.66 -15.51
CA TRP A 106 0.35 -0.12 -14.88
C TRP A 106 1.60 -0.60 -15.61
N ASP A 107 1.97 0.10 -16.69
CA ASP A 107 3.11 -0.27 -17.53
C ASP A 107 4.44 -0.35 -16.74
N ASP A 108 4.54 0.39 -15.64
CA ASP A 108 5.71 0.45 -14.77
C ASP A 108 5.77 -0.67 -13.72
N ALA A 109 4.77 -1.55 -13.64
CA ALA A 109 4.63 -2.50 -12.53
C ALA A 109 5.90 -3.33 -12.28
N ARG A 110 6.42 -4.04 -13.30
CA ARG A 110 7.66 -4.83 -13.13
C ARG A 110 8.88 -3.95 -12.91
N ARG A 111 8.94 -2.76 -13.55
CA ARG A 111 10.05 -1.82 -13.39
C ARG A 111 10.19 -1.34 -11.93
N ILE A 112 9.07 -1.23 -11.22
CA ILE A 112 9.03 -0.77 -9.83
C ILE A 112 9.14 -1.95 -8.85
N VAL A 113 8.51 -3.10 -9.14
CA VAL A 113 8.50 -4.27 -8.26
C VAL A 113 9.82 -5.05 -8.29
N ASP A 114 10.31 -5.40 -9.48
CA ASP A 114 11.48 -6.28 -9.64
C ASP A 114 12.74 -5.82 -8.87
N PRO A 115 13.10 -4.52 -8.81
CA PRO A 115 14.33 -4.12 -8.13
C PRO A 115 14.23 -4.09 -6.59
N THR A 116 13.07 -4.35 -6.00
CA THR A 116 12.89 -4.29 -4.53
C THR A 116 13.30 -5.57 -3.83
N THR A 117 13.78 -5.45 -2.59
CA THR A 117 14.06 -6.59 -1.72
C THR A 117 12.75 -7.30 -1.35
N PHE A 118 11.75 -6.53 -0.88
CA PHE A 118 10.39 -7.01 -0.66
C PHE A 118 9.36 -6.15 -1.38
N ALA A 119 8.35 -6.79 -1.95
CA ALA A 119 7.19 -6.10 -2.51
C ALA A 119 5.90 -6.59 -1.84
N PHE A 120 5.29 -5.71 -1.04
CA PHE A 120 3.99 -5.94 -0.43
C PHE A 120 2.90 -5.53 -1.41
N LEU A 121 2.20 -6.50 -1.98
CA LEU A 121 1.25 -6.29 -3.06
C LEU A 121 -0.19 -6.62 -2.65
N ASP A 122 -1.15 -5.94 -3.26
CA ASP A 122 -2.58 -6.19 -3.13
C ASP A 122 -2.91 -7.67 -3.36
N ALA A 123 -3.64 -8.24 -2.41
CA ALA A 123 -4.20 -9.58 -2.45
C ALA A 123 -5.64 -9.59 -1.91
N SER A 124 -6.40 -8.54 -2.21
CA SER A 124 -7.72 -8.28 -1.65
C SER A 124 -8.68 -9.45 -1.88
N PHE A 125 -8.71 -9.99 -3.10
CA PHE A 125 -9.63 -11.07 -3.51
C PHE A 125 -8.89 -12.18 -4.25
N SER A 126 -9.24 -13.43 -3.97
CA SER A 126 -8.79 -14.61 -4.69
C SER A 126 -9.77 -15.04 -5.78
N SER A 127 -11.07 -14.75 -5.62
CA SER A 127 -12.10 -15.11 -6.60
C SER A 127 -13.22 -14.07 -6.70
N VAL A 128 -13.92 -14.07 -7.83
CA VAL A 128 -15.04 -13.14 -8.10
C VAL A 128 -16.26 -13.48 -7.25
N GLU A 129 -16.41 -14.75 -6.87
CA GLU A 129 -17.49 -15.26 -6.02
C GLU A 129 -17.49 -14.65 -4.61
N GLU A 130 -16.37 -14.03 -4.19
CA GLU A 130 -16.26 -13.30 -2.92
C GLU A 130 -17.09 -12.01 -2.87
N LEU A 131 -17.60 -11.54 -4.02
CA LEU A 131 -18.40 -10.32 -4.16
C LEU A 131 -19.84 -10.65 -4.60
N PRO A 132 -20.65 -11.32 -3.75
CA PRO A 132 -22.00 -11.71 -4.13
C PRO A 132 -22.86 -10.48 -4.47
N GLY A 133 -23.41 -10.48 -5.69
CA GLY A 133 -24.31 -9.42 -6.16
C GLY A 133 -23.64 -8.11 -6.58
N ARG A 134 -22.31 -8.09 -6.75
CA ARG A 134 -21.56 -6.92 -7.22
C ARG A 134 -20.68 -7.31 -8.41
N ALA A 135 -20.55 -6.44 -9.40
CA ALA A 135 -19.61 -6.69 -10.49
C ALA A 135 -18.18 -6.36 -10.06
N MET A 136 -17.18 -7.13 -10.51
CA MET A 136 -15.75 -6.80 -10.30
C MET A 136 -15.39 -5.41 -10.83
N SER A 137 -16.07 -4.93 -11.88
CA SER A 137 -15.91 -3.58 -12.41
C SER A 137 -16.26 -2.48 -11.38
N GLU A 138 -17.03 -2.81 -10.35
CA GLU A 138 -17.34 -1.90 -9.25
C GLU A 138 -16.29 -1.94 -8.14
N PHE A 139 -15.39 -2.92 -8.09
CA PHE A 139 -14.30 -3.06 -7.10
C PHE A 139 -13.06 -3.64 -7.78
N PRO A 140 -12.47 -2.90 -8.72
CA PRO A 140 -11.32 -3.40 -9.46
C PRO A 140 -10.17 -3.63 -8.47
N HIS A 141 -9.77 -4.89 -8.35
CA HIS A 141 -8.52 -5.35 -7.75
C HIS A 141 -8.05 -6.53 -8.60
N PRO A 142 -6.73 -6.73 -8.77
CA PRO A 142 -6.24 -7.97 -9.37
C PRO A 142 -6.61 -9.14 -8.45
N LEU A 143 -7.02 -10.26 -9.04
CA LEU A 143 -7.14 -11.50 -8.29
C LEU A 143 -5.74 -11.97 -7.87
N VAL A 144 -5.66 -12.70 -6.75
CA VAL A 144 -4.39 -13.31 -6.29
C VAL A 144 -3.70 -14.10 -7.41
N SER A 145 -4.45 -14.83 -8.24
CA SER A 145 -3.93 -15.58 -9.39
C SER A 145 -3.30 -14.69 -10.46
N GLU A 146 -3.84 -13.50 -10.70
CA GLU A 146 -3.29 -12.52 -11.63
C GLU A 146 -1.99 -11.91 -11.09
N THR A 147 -1.94 -11.61 -9.79
CA THR A 147 -0.70 -11.16 -9.12
C THR A 147 0.39 -12.24 -9.17
N VAL A 148 0.04 -13.51 -8.90
CA VAL A 148 0.96 -14.65 -9.02
C VAL A 148 1.47 -14.81 -10.45
N ALA A 149 0.57 -14.79 -11.45
CA ALA A 149 0.94 -14.91 -12.85
C ALA A 149 1.90 -13.78 -13.28
N GLN A 150 1.67 -12.55 -12.82
CA GLN A 150 2.47 -11.38 -13.17
C GLN A 150 3.89 -11.39 -12.55
N PHE A 151 4.03 -11.91 -11.33
CA PHE A 151 5.26 -11.75 -10.53
C PHE A 151 5.93 -13.05 -10.08
N SER A 152 5.46 -14.22 -10.51
CA SER A 152 6.09 -15.53 -10.17
C SER A 152 7.57 -15.65 -10.57
N THR A 153 8.02 -14.86 -11.56
CA THR A 153 9.43 -14.79 -11.98
C THR A 153 10.15 -13.52 -11.50
N SER A 154 9.52 -12.75 -10.60
CA SER A 154 10.15 -11.57 -10.01
C SER A 154 11.35 -11.99 -9.15
N PRO A 155 12.48 -11.26 -9.21
CA PRO A 155 13.57 -11.47 -8.27
C PRO A 155 13.26 -10.91 -6.87
N SER A 156 12.24 -10.05 -6.74
CA SER A 156 11.79 -9.53 -5.45
C SER A 156 11.04 -10.60 -4.64
N GLN A 157 11.21 -10.60 -3.32
CA GLN A 157 10.38 -11.42 -2.44
C GLN A 157 8.98 -10.78 -2.32
N ILE A 158 8.01 -11.37 -3.02
CA ILE A 158 6.62 -10.91 -2.98
C ILE A 158 5.97 -11.31 -1.67
N VAL A 159 5.27 -10.35 -1.05
CA VAL A 159 4.44 -10.53 0.14
C VAL A 159 3.02 -10.08 -0.17
N LEU A 160 2.06 -10.98 -0.11
CA LEU A 160 0.64 -10.69 -0.33
C LEU A 160 0.03 -10.05 0.92
N THR A 161 -0.62 -8.89 0.77
CA THR A 161 -1.21 -8.11 1.88
C THR A 161 -2.58 -7.54 1.51
N HIS A 162 -3.18 -6.73 2.41
CA HIS A 162 -4.49 -6.11 2.23
C HIS A 162 -5.61 -7.13 1.93
N ILE A 163 -5.55 -8.28 2.62
CA ILE A 163 -6.43 -9.42 2.38
C ILE A 163 -7.83 -9.09 2.89
N ASN A 164 -8.84 -9.11 2.02
CA ASN A 164 -10.21 -8.85 2.46
C ASN A 164 -10.71 -10.00 3.35
N HIS A 165 -11.63 -9.69 4.26
CA HIS A 165 -12.21 -10.67 5.18
C HIS A 165 -12.92 -11.87 4.50
N SER A 166 -13.39 -11.70 3.26
CA SER A 166 -13.97 -12.77 2.44
C SER A 166 -12.91 -13.75 1.92
N ASN A 167 -11.67 -13.30 1.79
CA ASN A 167 -10.61 -14.03 1.13
C ASN A 167 -10.06 -15.09 2.09
N ALA A 168 -9.98 -16.33 1.60
CA ALA A 168 -9.44 -17.46 2.35
C ALA A 168 -7.90 -17.52 2.33
N LEU A 169 -7.23 -16.59 1.63
CA LEU A 169 -5.77 -16.50 1.58
C LEU A 169 -5.18 -16.47 2.99
N GLY A 170 -4.13 -17.28 3.20
CA GLY A 170 -3.50 -17.51 4.50
C GLY A 170 -4.14 -18.63 5.33
N ARG A 171 -5.31 -19.15 4.94
CA ARG A 171 -5.91 -20.33 5.60
C ARG A 171 -5.31 -21.62 5.04
N LEU A 172 -5.06 -22.59 5.93
CA LEU A 172 -4.56 -23.91 5.57
C LEU A 172 -5.54 -24.63 4.63
N GLY A 173 -5.04 -25.14 3.50
CA GLY A 173 -5.83 -25.89 2.51
C GLY A 173 -6.70 -25.02 1.59
N ALA A 174 -6.57 -23.69 1.65
CA ALA A 174 -7.21 -22.82 0.65
C ALA A 174 -6.39 -22.83 -0.65
N GLU A 175 -7.05 -23.02 -1.78
CA GLU A 175 -6.41 -23.12 -3.11
C GLU A 175 -5.50 -21.91 -3.42
N ALA A 176 -5.97 -20.69 -3.11
CA ALA A 176 -5.18 -19.48 -3.33
C ALA A 176 -3.92 -19.41 -2.44
N THR A 177 -3.98 -19.96 -1.22
CA THR A 177 -2.82 -20.09 -0.33
C THR A 177 -1.80 -21.06 -0.89
N GLU A 178 -2.24 -22.22 -1.36
CA GLU A 178 -1.37 -23.24 -1.95
C GLU A 178 -0.69 -22.69 -3.22
N MET A 179 -1.46 -22.09 -4.13
CA MET A 179 -0.94 -21.45 -5.33
C MET A 179 0.10 -20.36 -5.03
N ALA A 180 -0.16 -19.47 -4.07
CA ALA A 180 0.79 -18.42 -3.69
C ALA A 180 2.08 -19.01 -3.11
N ASN A 181 1.97 -20.00 -2.23
CA ASN A 181 3.13 -20.68 -1.64
C ASN A 181 3.96 -21.44 -2.69
N GLU A 182 3.31 -22.12 -3.65
CA GLU A 182 3.98 -22.81 -4.76
C GLU A 182 4.74 -21.84 -5.67
N ALA A 183 4.25 -20.61 -5.83
CA ALA A 183 4.94 -19.54 -6.52
C ALA A 183 6.05 -18.87 -5.69
N GLY A 184 6.26 -19.29 -4.45
CA GLY A 184 7.28 -18.74 -3.54
C GLY A 184 6.89 -17.41 -2.89
N PHE A 185 5.61 -17.03 -2.93
CA PHE A 185 5.13 -15.80 -2.31
C PHE A 185 4.89 -16.00 -0.83
N LEU A 186 5.13 -14.95 -0.04
CA LEU A 186 4.75 -14.90 1.37
C LEU A 186 3.33 -14.32 1.49
N ILE A 187 2.64 -14.67 2.56
CA ILE A 187 1.31 -14.12 2.90
C ILE A 187 1.46 -13.42 4.24
N ALA A 188 1.24 -12.10 4.27
CA ALA A 188 1.40 -11.30 5.48
C ALA A 188 0.34 -11.67 6.53
N ALA A 189 0.77 -11.71 7.79
CA ALA A 189 -0.07 -11.84 8.96
C ALA A 189 0.18 -10.69 9.95
N ASP A 190 -0.83 -10.41 10.79
CA ASP A 190 -0.72 -9.42 11.85
C ASP A 190 0.43 -9.79 12.80
N GLY A 191 1.37 -8.86 12.97
CA GLY A 191 2.54 -9.03 13.85
C GLY A 191 3.81 -9.50 13.14
N ASP A 192 3.78 -9.76 11.84
CA ASP A 192 4.98 -10.11 11.06
C ASP A 192 6.03 -9.00 11.10
N THR A 193 7.31 -9.40 11.03
CA THR A 193 8.46 -8.50 10.98
C THR A 193 9.36 -8.90 9.80
N TYR A 194 9.79 -7.90 9.03
CA TYR A 194 10.65 -8.08 7.86
C TYR A 194 11.88 -7.17 8.01
N GLU A 195 13.06 -7.73 7.80
CA GLU A 195 14.33 -7.01 7.87
C GLU A 195 14.88 -6.77 6.46
N PHE A 196 15.27 -5.54 6.17
CA PHE A 196 15.84 -5.07 4.90
C PHE A 196 16.85 -3.94 5.17
#